data_AF-A0A7R9B6G6-F1
#
_entry.id   AF-A0A7R9B6G6-F1
#
_cell.length_a   1.000
_cell.length_b   1.000
_cell.length_c   1.000
_cell.angle_alpha   90.00
_cell.angle_beta   90.00
_cell.angle_gamma   90.00
#
_symmetry.space_group_name_H-M   'P 1'
#
loop_
_entity.id
_entity.type
_entity.pdbx_description
1 polymer ?
#
loop_
_entity_poly.entity_id
_entity_poly.type
_entity_poly.pdbx_seq_one_letter_code
_entity_poly.pdbx_strand_id
1 'polypeptide(L)'
;MMLCFPGVSSAVQALKFEEEYLKALESFSRAQSLDPTWPPPRQKQAELLKYLDNVQDLVRNKGRLKVKKLQQMIQSLDVKQLGPYQGGRYTSAGSSVALTLVPIAGLQPGTNGEKVVLGKVVCSVQNEDSVPL
;
A
#
# COMPACT_ATOMS: atom_id res chain seq x y z
N MET A 1 23.13 21.08 22.67
CA MET A 1 22.68 19.76 23.18
C MET A 1 21.60 19.27 22.23
N MET A 2 21.93 18.31 21.38
CA MET A 2 21.04 17.78 20.34
C MET A 2 20.09 16.80 21.03
N LEU A 3 18.88 17.23 21.36
CA LEU A 3 17.86 16.35 21.91
C LEU A 3 17.33 15.51 20.74
N CYS A 4 17.93 14.34 20.50
CA CYS A 4 17.22 13.29 19.79
C CYS A 4 15.93 13.03 20.57
N PHE A 5 14.76 13.22 19.95
CA PHE A 5 13.47 12.79 20.48
C PHE A 5 13.18 11.38 19.95
N PRO A 6 13.70 10.30 20.57
CA PRO A 6 13.53 8.93 20.08
C PRO A 6 12.06 8.51 19.94
N GLY A 7 11.14 9.14 20.69
CA GLY A 7 9.72 8.82 20.65
C GLY A 7 8.97 9.29 19.39
N VAL A 8 9.43 10.34 18.71
CA VAL A 8 8.76 10.82 17.48
C VAL A 8 9.06 9.89 16.31
N SER A 9 10.29 9.36 16.25
CA SER A 9 10.69 8.44 15.18
C SER A 9 9.92 7.12 15.22
N SER A 10 9.69 6.55 16.41
CA SER A 10 9.01 5.26 16.55
C SER A 10 7.50 5.36 16.29
N ALA A 11 6.84 6.41 16.79
CA ALA A 11 5.41 6.61 16.57
C ALA A 11 5.06 6.86 15.10
N VAL A 12 5.89 7.64 14.39
CA VAL A 12 5.69 7.88 12.96
C VAL A 12 5.87 6.61 12.14
N GLN A 13 6.83 5.76 12.51
CA GLN A 13 7.05 4.50 11.81
C GLN A 13 5.88 3.53 11.99
N ALA A 14 5.28 3.49 13.19
CA ALA A 14 4.04 2.74 13.43
C ALA A 14 2.88 3.25 12.56
N LEU A 15 2.66 4.57 12.52
CA LEU A 15 1.61 5.16 11.67
C LEU A 15 1.82 4.84 10.19
N LYS A 16 3.06 4.88 9.68
CA LYS A 16 3.36 4.48 8.29
C LYS A 16 3.06 3.01 8.05
N PHE A 17 3.36 2.13 9.01
CA PHE A 17 3.09 0.70 8.92
C PHE A 17 1.58 0.39 8.96
N GLU A 18 0.81 1.17 9.72
CA GLU A 18 -0.66 1.11 9.78
C GLU A 18 -1.34 1.86 8.60
N GLU A 19 -0.57 2.34 7.62
CA GLU A 19 -1.05 3.12 6.45
C GLU A 19 -1.78 4.43 6.82
N GLU A 20 -1.54 4.95 8.03
CA GLU A 20 -2.08 6.20 8.57
C GLU A 20 -1.24 7.42 8.12
N TYR A 21 -1.11 7.58 6.79
CA TYR A 21 -0.16 8.52 6.19
C TYR A 21 -0.40 9.99 6.54
N LEU A 22 -1.66 10.41 6.69
CA LEU A 22 -1.98 11.78 7.09
C LEU A 22 -1.44 12.10 8.49
N LYS A 23 -1.71 11.21 9.46
CA LYS A 23 -1.21 11.34 10.83
C LYS A 23 0.32 11.31 10.89
N ALA A 24 0.95 10.49 10.04
CA ALA A 24 2.41 10.47 9.91
C ALA A 24 2.97 11.83 9.41
N LEU A 25 2.35 12.43 8.39
CA LEU A 25 2.72 13.76 7.88
C LEU A 25 2.53 14.86 8.93
N GLU A 26 1.40 14.84 9.65
CA GLU A 26 1.13 15.77 10.75
C GLU A 26 2.17 15.65 11.88
N SER A 27 2.58 14.43 12.19
CA SER A 27 3.62 14.16 13.19
C SER A 27 4.98 14.72 12.77
N PHE A 28 5.36 14.62 11.49
CA PHE A 28 6.57 15.29 10.99
C PHE A 28 6.47 16.80 11.04
N SER A 29 5.31 17.38 10.71
CA SER A 29 5.07 18.82 10.82
C SER A 29 5.19 19.28 12.28
N ARG A 30 4.63 18.50 13.21
CA ARG A 30 4.74 18.77 14.65
C ARG A 30 6.19 18.75 15.12
N ALA A 31 6.97 17.73 14.73
CA ALA A 31 8.40 17.67 15.07
C ALA A 31 9.18 18.88 14.56
N GLN A 32 8.91 19.34 13.33
CA GLN A 32 9.53 20.55 12.78
C GLN A 32 9.15 21.82 13.55
N SER A 33 7.90 21.91 14.04
CA SER A 33 7.48 23.04 14.89
C SER A 33 8.17 23.06 16.25
N LEU A 34 8.53 21.88 16.78
CA LEU A 34 9.17 21.72 18.09
C LEU A 34 10.67 21.95 18.02
N ASP A 35 11.34 21.45 16.98
CA ASP A 35 12.74 21.74 16.70
C ASP A 35 12.93 22.05 15.20
N PRO A 36 12.85 23.34 14.81
CA PRO A 36 13.01 23.76 13.42
C PRO A 36 14.42 23.52 12.86
N THR A 37 15.40 23.32 13.74
CA THR A 37 16.80 23.09 13.35
C THR A 37 17.12 21.62 13.14
N TRP A 38 16.24 20.71 13.57
CA TRP A 38 16.37 19.26 13.38
C TRP A 38 16.01 18.87 11.94
N PRO A 39 16.97 18.46 11.08
CA PRO A 39 16.70 18.24 9.65
C PRO A 39 15.86 16.99 9.29
N PRO A 40 16.02 15.82 9.95
CA PRO A 40 15.37 14.57 9.54
C PRO A 40 13.85 14.63 9.36
N PRO A 41 13.04 15.26 10.23
CA PRO A 41 11.59 15.34 10.04
C PRO A 41 11.18 16.00 8.73
N ARG A 42 11.89 17.06 8.31
CA ARG A 42 11.63 17.75 7.04
C ARG A 42 11.95 16.86 5.85
N GLN A 43 13.10 16.18 5.89
CA GLN A 43 13.52 15.26 4.83
C GLN A 43 12.54 14.09 4.70
N LYS A 44 12.20 13.44 5.82
CA LYS A 44 11.29 12.30 5.87
C LYS A 44 9.85 12.65 5.47
N GLN A 45 9.38 13.86 5.80
CA GLN A 45 8.09 14.35 5.30
C GLN A 45 8.10 14.49 3.77
N ALA A 46 9.16 15.10 3.21
CA ALA A 46 9.28 15.28 1.76
C ALA A 46 9.39 13.93 1.02
N GLU A 47 10.13 12.97 1.57
CA GLU A 47 10.20 11.59 1.06
C GLU A 47 8.82 10.92 1.05
N LEU A 48 8.06 11.02 2.14
CA LEU A 48 6.71 10.44 2.22
C LEU A 48 5.74 11.09 1.22
N LEU A 49 5.77 12.41 1.08
CA LEU A 49 4.94 13.12 0.09
C LEU A 49 5.28 12.66 -1.34
N LYS A 50 6.57 12.60 -1.68
CA LYS A 50 7.04 12.13 -2.98
C LYS A 50 6.59 10.68 -3.25
N TYR A 51 6.66 9.81 -2.25
CA TYR A 51 6.17 8.43 -2.35
C TYR A 51 4.67 8.41 -2.66
N LEU A 52 3.85 9.13 -1.90
CA LEU A 52 2.40 9.18 -2.09
C LEU A 52 2.01 9.76 -3.45
N ASP A 53 2.71 10.80 -3.91
CA ASP A 53 2.51 11.39 -5.24
C ASP A 53 2.82 10.37 -6.35
N ASN A 54 3.91 9.61 -6.22
CA ASN A 54 4.27 8.56 -7.17
C ASN A 54 3.22 7.44 -7.19
N VAL A 55 2.72 7.02 -6.02
CA VAL A 55 1.63 6.03 -5.92
C VAL A 55 0.39 6.54 -6.65
N GLN A 56 -0.04 7.78 -6.38
CA GLN A 56 -1.23 8.35 -7.01
C GLN A 56 -1.07 8.49 -8.53
N ASP A 57 0.08 8.95 -9.01
CA ASP A 57 0.37 9.06 -10.43
C ASP A 57 0.30 7.70 -11.12
N LEU A 58 0.98 6.70 -10.57
CA LEU A 58 1.06 5.38 -11.18
C LEU A 58 -0.26 4.62 -11.12
N VAL A 59 -1.06 4.79 -10.07
CA VAL A 59 -2.43 4.25 -10.02
C VAL A 59 -3.30 4.90 -11.09
N ARG A 60 -3.31 6.23 -11.16
CA ARG A 60 -4.13 6.99 -12.12
C ARG A 60 -3.77 6.66 -13.57
N ASN A 61 -2.48 6.50 -13.84
CA ASN A 61 -1.95 6.22 -15.16
C ASN A 61 -1.72 4.73 -15.44
N LYS A 62 -2.22 3.82 -14.58
CA LYS A 62 -2.13 2.35 -14.74
C LYS A 62 -0.70 1.88 -15.01
N GLY A 63 0.25 2.35 -14.22
CA GLY A 63 1.68 2.07 -14.37
C GLY A 63 2.32 2.70 -15.60
N ARG A 64 1.67 3.69 -16.22
CA ARG A 64 2.05 4.32 -17.50
C ARG A 64 2.14 3.32 -18.65
N LEU A 65 1.39 2.22 -18.56
CA LEU A 65 1.32 1.21 -19.60
C LEU A 65 0.47 1.70 -20.78
N LYS A 66 0.92 1.39 -22.00
CA LYS A 66 0.12 1.61 -23.20
C LYS A 66 -1.16 0.77 -23.13
N VAL A 67 -2.28 1.33 -23.57
CA VAL A 67 -3.62 0.69 -23.54
C VAL A 67 -3.60 -0.73 -24.14
N LYS A 68 -2.92 -0.93 -25.28
CA LYS A 68 -2.78 -2.25 -25.92
C LYS A 68 -2.10 -3.29 -25.03
N LYS A 69 -1.03 -2.90 -24.30
CA LYS A 69 -0.32 -3.79 -23.38
C LYS A 69 -1.19 -4.14 -22.18
N LEU A 70 -1.90 -3.15 -21.64
CA LEU A 70 -2.85 -3.36 -20.54
C LEU A 70 -3.96 -4.34 -20.95
N GLN A 71 -4.54 -4.18 -22.14
CA GLN A 71 -5.57 -5.10 -22.66
C GLN A 71 -5.04 -6.52 -22.81
N GLN A 72 -3.83 -6.70 -23.37
CA GLN A 72 -3.19 -8.02 -23.42
C GLN A 72 -3.00 -8.65 -22.03
N MET A 73 -2.58 -7.86 -21.05
CA MET A 73 -2.40 -8.34 -19.67
C MET A 73 -3.72 -8.79 -19.06
N ILE A 74 -4.80 -8.03 -19.26
CA ILE A 74 -6.15 -8.40 -18.81
C ILE A 74 -6.64 -9.66 -19.51
N GLN A 75 -6.46 -9.79 -20.83
CA GLN A 75 -6.86 -10.97 -21.60
C GLN A 75 -6.11 -12.24 -21.19
N SER A 76 -4.89 -12.11 -20.64
CA SER A 76 -4.10 -13.23 -20.13
C SER A 76 -4.48 -13.68 -18.70
N LEU A 77 -5.51 -13.09 -18.11
CA LEU A 77 -6.08 -13.55 -16.84
C LEU A 77 -6.90 -14.82 -17.08
N ASP A 78 -6.61 -15.84 -16.29
CA ASP A 78 -7.32 -17.12 -16.32
C ASP A 78 -7.65 -17.51 -14.88
N VAL A 79 -8.85 -18.02 -14.64
CA VAL A 79 -9.31 -18.49 -13.32
C VAL A 79 -8.37 -19.56 -12.75
N LYS A 80 -7.69 -20.34 -13.60
CA LYS A 80 -6.66 -21.31 -13.19
C LYS A 80 -5.50 -20.65 -12.42
N GLN A 81 -5.26 -19.35 -12.61
CA GLN A 81 -4.24 -18.59 -11.88
C GLN A 81 -4.60 -18.33 -10.41
N LEU A 82 -5.85 -18.60 -10.00
CA LEU A 82 -6.24 -18.58 -8.59
C LEU A 82 -5.56 -19.69 -7.77
N GLY A 83 -5.07 -20.76 -8.41
CA GLY A 83 -4.38 -21.87 -7.74
C GLY A 83 -5.22 -22.41 -6.56
N PRO A 84 -4.69 -22.41 -5.31
CA PRO A 84 -5.38 -22.98 -4.14
C PRO A 84 -6.65 -22.22 -3.73
N TYR A 85 -6.86 -21.00 -4.23
CA TYR A 85 -8.05 -20.19 -3.95
C TYR A 85 -9.23 -20.55 -4.85
N GLN A 86 -9.01 -21.37 -5.88
CA GLN A 86 -10.08 -21.85 -6.77
C GLN A 86 -10.88 -22.98 -6.12
N GLY A 87 -12.20 -22.99 -6.30
CA GLY A 87 -13.04 -24.16 -5.96
C GLY A 87 -13.35 -24.33 -4.47
N GLY A 88 -13.15 -23.29 -3.66
CA GLY A 88 -13.70 -23.19 -2.31
C GLY A 88 -13.13 -24.15 -1.26
N ARG A 89 -11.86 -24.54 -1.42
CA ARG A 89 -11.14 -25.39 -0.45
C ARG A 89 -10.04 -24.65 0.31
N TYR A 90 -10.05 -23.32 0.26
CA TYR A 90 -9.11 -22.53 1.04
C TYR A 90 -9.44 -22.71 2.52
N THR A 91 -8.44 -23.14 3.31
CA THR A 91 -8.60 -23.34 4.75
C THR A 91 -7.96 -22.18 5.48
N SER A 92 -8.76 -21.45 6.25
CA SER A 92 -8.29 -20.40 7.15
C SER A 92 -8.73 -20.72 8.57
N ALA A 93 -7.82 -20.63 9.54
CA ALA A 93 -8.09 -20.91 10.95
C ALA A 93 -8.83 -22.26 11.20
N GLY A 94 -8.52 -23.29 10.41
CA GLY A 94 -9.11 -24.62 10.56
C GLY A 94 -10.49 -24.83 9.90
N SER A 95 -11.07 -23.82 9.25
CA SER A 95 -12.34 -23.93 8.52
C SER A 95 -12.14 -23.75 7.02
N SER A 96 -12.79 -24.59 6.22
CA SER A 96 -12.77 -24.49 4.75
C SER A 96 -13.82 -23.47 4.29
N VAL A 97 -13.40 -22.53 3.46
CA VAL A 97 -14.22 -21.40 3.02
C VAL A 97 -14.31 -21.37 1.49
N ALA A 98 -15.52 -21.15 0.99
CA ALA A 98 -15.78 -20.96 -0.43
C ALA A 98 -15.47 -19.52 -0.85
N LEU A 99 -14.39 -19.30 -1.61
CA LEU A 99 -14.03 -17.98 -2.10
C LEU A 99 -14.77 -17.65 -3.40
N THR A 100 -15.41 -16.47 -3.42
CA THR A 100 -16.06 -15.93 -4.60
C THR A 100 -15.15 -14.93 -5.30
N LEU A 101 -14.87 -15.17 -6.59
CA LEU A 101 -14.12 -14.22 -7.40
C LEU A 101 -14.96 -12.97 -7.65
N VAL A 102 -14.45 -11.81 -7.24
CA VAL A 102 -15.10 -10.51 -7.40
C VAL A 102 -14.16 -9.49 -8.07
N PRO A 103 -14.69 -8.50 -8.80
CA PRO A 103 -13.88 -7.36 -9.24
C PRO A 103 -13.48 -6.48 -8.04
N ILE A 104 -12.35 -5.78 -8.14
CA ILE A 104 -11.89 -4.83 -7.11
C ILE A 104 -12.96 -3.78 -6.79
N ALA A 105 -13.72 -3.32 -7.80
CA ALA A 105 -14.82 -2.36 -7.62
C ALA A 105 -16.01 -2.91 -6.81
N GLY A 106 -16.09 -4.23 -6.56
CA GLY A 106 -17.12 -4.87 -5.73
C GLY A 106 -16.68 -5.10 -4.27
N LEU A 107 -15.50 -4.63 -3.88
CA LEU A 107 -15.01 -4.69 -2.51
C LEU A 107 -15.55 -3.52 -1.67
N GLN A 108 -15.56 -3.73 -0.37
CA GLN A 108 -15.86 -2.70 0.62
C GLN A 108 -14.60 -2.30 1.39
N PRO A 109 -14.52 -1.09 1.97
CA PRO A 109 -13.45 -0.76 2.91
C PRO A 109 -13.37 -1.77 4.06
N GLY A 110 -12.15 -2.12 4.47
CA GLY A 110 -11.90 -3.13 5.50
C GLY A 110 -11.88 -4.57 4.98
N THR A 111 -12.09 -5.52 5.90
CA THR A 111 -11.98 -6.96 5.59
C THR A 111 -13.14 -7.44 4.72
N ASN A 112 -12.81 -8.06 3.59
CA ASN A 112 -13.77 -8.65 2.66
C ASN A 112 -13.77 -10.18 2.82
N GLY A 113 -14.61 -10.69 3.71
CA GLY A 113 -14.74 -12.14 3.96
C GLY A 113 -15.20 -12.90 2.73
N GLU A 114 -14.67 -14.12 2.55
CA GLU A 114 -15.06 -15.09 1.50
C GLU A 114 -14.96 -14.57 0.06
N LYS A 115 -14.23 -13.48 -0.17
CA LYS A 115 -14.01 -12.89 -1.50
C LYS A 115 -12.56 -13.08 -1.91
N VAL A 116 -12.34 -13.25 -3.20
CA VAL A 116 -11.00 -13.26 -3.82
C VAL A 116 -10.97 -12.33 -5.01
N VAL A 117 -9.83 -11.68 -5.23
CA VAL A 117 -9.57 -10.87 -6.42
C VAL A 117 -8.42 -11.48 -7.21
N LEU A 118 -8.46 -11.32 -8.53
CA LEU A 118 -7.40 -11.74 -9.44
C LEU A 118 -7.05 -10.57 -10.35
N GLY A 119 -5.75 -10.29 -10.50
CA GLY A 119 -5.26 -9.17 -11.29
C GLY A 119 -3.84 -9.38 -11.80
N LYS A 120 -3.35 -8.40 -12.58
CA LYS A 120 -1.96 -8.33 -13.01
C LYS A 120 -1.29 -7.12 -12.36
N VAL A 121 -0.03 -7.27 -12.00
CA VAL A 121 0.81 -6.16 -11.53
C VAL A 121 1.16 -5.26 -12.72
N VAL A 122 0.85 -3.97 -12.63
CA VAL A 122 1.11 -2.98 -13.69
C VAL A 122 2.29 -2.07 -13.38
N CYS A 123 2.63 -1.90 -12.11
CA CYS A 123 3.79 -1.16 -11.62
C CYS A 123 4.14 -1.61 -10.19
N SER A 124 5.33 -1.21 -9.73
CA SER A 124 5.79 -1.33 -8.35
C SER A 124 6.34 0.04 -7.95
N VAL A 125 6.01 0.49 -6.74
CA VAL A 125 6.45 1.80 -6.22
C VAL A 125 7.28 1.54 -4.99
N GLN A 126 8.60 1.67 -5.14
CA GLN A 126 9.50 1.47 -4.03
C GLN A 126 9.39 2.62 -3.04
N ASN A 127 9.36 2.28 -1.76
CA ASN A 127 9.63 3.19 -0.66
C ASN A 127 11.12 3.06 -0.25
N GLU A 128 11.67 4.09 0.39
CA GLU A 128 13.01 4.06 0.99
C GLU A 128 13.09 3.06 2.16
N ASP A 129 11.96 2.84 2.85
CA ASP A 129 11.83 1.76 3.81
C ASP A 129 11.45 0.48 3.06
N SER A 130 12.15 -0.63 3.31
CA SER A 130 11.93 -1.93 2.64
C SER A 130 10.53 -2.56 2.87
N VAL A 131 9.62 -1.84 3.52
CA VAL A 131 8.28 -2.29 3.92
C VAL A 131 7.30 -1.10 3.93
N PRO A 132 6.04 -1.30 3.48
CA PRO A 132 5.62 -2.34 2.55
C PRO A 132 6.21 -2.05 1.15
N LEU A 133 6.40 -3.10 0.35
CA LEU A 133 7.09 -3.06 -0.96
C LEU A 133 6.70 -1.89 -1.87
#